data_AF-F7SAN3-F1
#
_entry.id   AF-F7SAN3-F1
#
_cell.length_a   1.000
_cell.length_b   1.000
_cell.length_c   1.000
_cell.angle_alpha   90.00
_cell.angle_beta   90.00
_cell.angle_gamma   90.00
#
_symmetry.space_group_name_H-M   'P 1'
#
loop_
_entity.id
_entity.type
_entity.pdbx_description
1 polymer ?
#
loop_
_entity_poly.entity_id
_entity_poly.type
_entity_poly.pdbx_seq_one_letter_code
_entity_poly.pdbx_strand_id
1 'polypeptide(L)'
;MAKLRIGALPDDRPVKRTITFTAAQNNLLRDYAAAIAVQDGLADAPLAEKLVPAIVERFITTDRGFRSRNEKEMSASKAENRSGLKGGETRGDTSVKDRPAI
;
A
#
# COMPACT_ATOMS: atom_id res chain seq x y z
N MET A 1 17.17 -16.62 21.61
CA MET A 1 16.47 -17.24 20.47
C MET A 1 16.65 -16.35 19.25
N ALA A 2 17.07 -16.90 18.11
CA ALA A 2 17.40 -16.12 16.92
C ALA A 2 16.14 -15.53 16.28
N LYS A 3 16.05 -14.20 16.26
CA LYS A 3 14.94 -13.46 15.64
C LYS A 3 15.12 -13.52 14.12
N LEU A 4 14.16 -14.14 13.42
CA LEU A 4 14.13 -14.16 11.95
C LEU A 4 14.15 -12.71 11.43
N ARG A 5 15.04 -12.45 10.46
CA ARG A 5 15.26 -11.10 9.89
C ARG A 5 14.34 -10.77 8.72
N ILE A 6 13.48 -11.70 8.33
CA ILE A 6 12.42 -11.44 7.36
C ILE A 6 11.26 -10.79 8.12
N GLY A 7 10.90 -9.57 7.72
CA GLY A 7 9.71 -8.87 8.21
C GLY A 7 8.43 -9.59 7.80
N ALA A 8 7.27 -9.03 8.14
CA ALA A 8 6.00 -9.58 7.66
C ALA A 8 6.03 -9.69 6.12
N LEU A 9 5.73 -10.89 5.61
CA LEU A 9 5.63 -11.11 4.18
C LEU A 9 4.46 -10.29 3.61
N PRO A 10 4.58 -9.76 2.38
CA PRO A 10 3.45 -9.15 1.71
C PRO A 10 2.29 -10.16 1.62
N ASP A 11 1.07 -9.67 1.86
CA ASP A 11 -0.15 -10.47 1.72
C ASP A 11 -0.48 -10.64 0.24
N ASP A 12 0.12 -11.64 -0.39
CA ASP A 12 -0.05 -11.95 -1.81
C ASP A 12 -1.31 -12.80 -2.09
N ARG A 13 -2.29 -12.80 -1.18
CA ARG A 13 -3.52 -13.59 -1.34
C ARG A 13 -4.28 -13.11 -2.60
N PRO A 14 -4.49 -14.00 -3.60
CA PRO A 14 -5.23 -13.62 -4.79
C PRO A 14 -6.70 -13.35 -4.45
N VAL A 15 -7.19 -12.17 -4.80
CA VAL A 15 -8.59 -11.77 -4.60
C VAL A 15 -9.32 -11.78 -5.94
N LYS A 16 -10.31 -12.67 -6.08
CA LYS A 16 -11.19 -12.67 -7.26
C LYS A 16 -12.31 -11.65 -7.09
N ARG A 17 -12.54 -10.84 -8.13
CA ARG A 17 -13.68 -9.91 -8.22
C ARG A 17 -14.44 -10.16 -9.52
N THR A 18 -15.76 -10.07 -9.47
CA THR A 18 -16.64 -10.13 -10.64
C THR A 18 -17.08 -8.71 -10.97
N ILE A 19 -16.85 -8.28 -12.21
CA ILE A 19 -17.17 -6.93 -12.71
C ILE A 19 -17.97 -7.09 -14.00
N THR A 20 -19.03 -6.29 -14.15
CA THR A 20 -19.84 -6.25 -15.36
C THR A 20 -19.36 -5.13 -16.28
N PHE A 21 -19.16 -5.45 -17.55
CA PHE A 21 -18.86 -4.48 -18.60
C PHE A 21 -20.05 -4.34 -19.54
N THR A 22 -20.25 -3.15 -20.11
CA THR A 22 -21.14 -2.98 -21.25
C THR A 22 -20.52 -3.62 -22.50
N ALA A 23 -21.35 -3.90 -23.52
CA ALA A 23 -20.85 -4.44 -24.79
C ALA A 23 -19.79 -3.51 -25.43
N ALA A 24 -20.00 -2.19 -25.35
CA ALA A 24 -19.07 -1.20 -25.86
C ALA A 24 -17.72 -1.25 -25.13
N GLN A 25 -17.73 -1.37 -23.79
CA GLN A 25 -16.50 -1.50 -23.01
C GLN A 25 -15.75 -2.79 -23.31
N ASN A 26 -16.48 -3.90 -23.50
CA ASN A 26 -15.86 -5.17 -23.88
C ASN A 26 -15.20 -5.10 -25.27
N ASN A 27 -15.86 -4.48 -26.25
CA ASN A 27 -15.27 -4.31 -27.58
C ASN A 27 -14.01 -3.44 -27.54
N LEU A 28 -14.07 -2.31 -26.81
CA LEU A 28 -12.90 -1.45 -26.61
C LEU A 28 -11.73 -2.21 -25.96
N LEU A 29 -12.01 -3.08 -24.99
CA LEU A 29 -10.98 -3.89 -24.34
C LEU A 29 -10.37 -4.92 -25.31
N ARG A 30 -11.17 -5.53 -26.19
CA ARG A 30 -10.69 -6.47 -27.22
C ARG A 30 -9.81 -5.76 -28.25
N ASP A 31 -10.22 -4.58 -28.71
CA ASP A 31 -9.45 -3.76 -29.65
C ASP A 31 -8.12 -3.33 -29.02
N TYR A 32 -8.14 -2.92 -27.75
CA TYR A 32 -6.93 -2.57 -27.00
C TYR A 32 -5.98 -3.77 -26.83
N ALA A 33 -6.51 -4.95 -26.51
CA ALA A 33 -5.71 -6.18 -26.41
C ALA A 33 -5.08 -6.56 -27.75
N ALA A 34 -5.82 -6.43 -28.86
CA ALA A 34 -5.30 -6.67 -30.20
C ALA A 34 -4.17 -5.70 -30.56
N ALA A 35 -4.32 -4.41 -30.22
CA ALA A 35 -3.28 -3.42 -30.43
C ALA A 35 -1.99 -3.75 -29.66
N ILE A 36 -2.09 -4.23 -28.41
CA ILE A 36 -0.93 -4.70 -27.63
C ILE A 36 -0.26 -5.89 -28.32
N ALA A 37 -1.02 -6.89 -28.78
CA ALA A 37 -0.42 -8.04 -29.45
C ALA A 37 0.33 -7.65 -30.73
N VAL A 38 -0.22 -6.73 -31.52
CA VAL A 38 0.47 -6.20 -32.70
C VAL A 38 1.74 -5.45 -32.30
N GLN A 39 1.66 -4.58 -31.29
CA GLN A 39 2.80 -3.77 -30.85
C GLN A 39 3.95 -4.62 -30.31
N ASP A 40 3.65 -5.64 -29.51
CA ASP A 40 4.63 -6.45 -28.79
C ASP A 40 4.96 -7.76 -29.53
N GLY A 41 4.39 -7.97 -30.73
CA GLY A 41 4.63 -9.15 -31.56
C GLY A 41 4.11 -10.45 -30.94
N LEU A 42 3.03 -10.38 -30.16
CA LEU A 42 2.42 -11.54 -29.52
C LEU A 42 1.60 -12.34 -30.54
N ALA A 43 1.66 -13.67 -30.44
CA ALA A 43 0.85 -14.56 -31.27
C ALA A 43 -0.65 -14.39 -31.01
N ASP A 44 -1.02 -14.12 -29.76
CA ASP A 44 -2.41 -13.96 -29.32
C ASP A 44 -2.61 -12.68 -28.51
N ALA A 45 -3.81 -12.10 -28.62
CA ALA A 45 -4.23 -10.97 -27.81
C ALA A 45 -4.33 -11.35 -26.32
N PRO A 46 -3.83 -10.51 -25.38
CA PRO A 46 -3.97 -10.77 -23.96
C PRO A 46 -5.43 -10.92 -23.53
N LEU A 47 -5.69 -11.88 -22.63
CA LEU A 47 -7.01 -12.07 -22.05
C LEU A 47 -7.40 -10.87 -21.16
N ALA A 48 -8.67 -10.49 -21.22
CA ALA A 48 -9.25 -9.40 -20.41
C ALA A 48 -8.94 -9.55 -18.90
N GLU A 49 -9.01 -10.77 -18.37
CA GLU A 49 -8.74 -11.06 -16.95
C GLU A 49 -7.28 -10.84 -16.52
N LYS A 50 -6.32 -10.83 -17.46
CA LYS A 50 -4.91 -10.49 -17.21
C LYS A 50 -4.64 -9.01 -17.47
N LEU A 51 -5.30 -8.48 -18.48
CA LEU A 51 -5.13 -7.10 -18.92
C LEU A 51 -5.75 -6.09 -17.95
N VAL A 52 -6.97 -6.35 -17.46
CA VAL A 52 -7.69 -5.41 -16.58
C VAL A 52 -6.93 -5.11 -15.28
N PRO A 53 -6.42 -6.10 -14.51
CA PRO A 53 -5.64 -5.81 -13.31
C PRO A 53 -4.41 -4.94 -13.58
N ALA A 54 -3.67 -5.21 -14.67
CA ALA A 54 -2.48 -4.45 -15.05
C ALA A 54 -2.82 -3.00 -15.43
N ILE A 55 -3.92 -2.79 -16.17
CA ILE A 55 -4.41 -1.44 -16.50
C ILE A 55 -4.79 -0.69 -15.22
N VAL A 56 -5.53 -1.33 -14.32
CA VAL A 56 -6.00 -0.72 -13.07
C VAL A 56 -4.81 -0.33 -12.18
N GLU A 57 -3.83 -1.21 -12.01
CA GLU A 57 -2.61 -0.92 -11.25
C GLU A 57 -1.87 0.28 -11.84
N ARG A 58 -1.63 0.28 -13.16
CA ARG A 58 -0.92 1.38 -13.83
C ARG A 58 -1.70 2.70 -13.70
N PHE A 59 -3.02 2.66 -13.84
CA PHE A 59 -3.86 3.84 -13.70
C PHE A 59 -3.80 4.42 -12.28
N ILE A 60 -4.01 3.59 -11.25
CA ILE A 60 -4.02 4.03 -9.86
C ILE A 60 -2.64 4.55 -9.42
N THR A 61 -1.56 3.88 -9.80
CA THR A 61 -0.20 4.25 -9.41
C THR A 61 0.29 5.57 -10.05
N THR A 62 -0.29 5.94 -11.19
CA THR A 62 0.06 7.16 -11.93
C THR A 62 -0.89 8.34 -11.67
N ASP A 63 -2.02 8.11 -10.98
CA ASP A 63 -2.96 9.16 -10.59
C ASP A 63 -2.32 10.11 -9.55
N ARG A 64 -1.95 11.32 -10.00
CA ARG A 64 -1.33 12.35 -9.14
C ARG A 64 -2.22 12.78 -7.98
N GLY A 65 -3.54 12.83 -8.18
CA GLY A 65 -4.50 13.19 -7.13
C GLY A 65 -4.62 12.09 -6.06
N PHE A 66 -4.44 10.83 -6.45
CA PHE A 66 -4.31 9.71 -5.52
C PHE A 66 -2.98 9.76 -4.75
N ARG A 67 -1.86 9.95 -5.45
CA ARG A 67 -0.53 10.03 -4.83
C ARG A 67 -0.42 11.14 -3.79
N SER A 68 -0.92 12.34 -4.08
CA SER A 68 -0.89 13.47 -3.16
C SER A 68 -1.65 13.22 -1.84
N ARG A 69 -2.73 12.43 -1.89
CA ARG A 69 -3.51 12.05 -0.70
C ARG A 69 -2.78 10.98 0.12
N ASN A 70 -2.28 9.93 -0.54
CA ASN A 70 -1.53 8.87 0.14
C ASN A 70 -0.22 9.36 0.76
N GLU A 71 0.48 10.31 0.13
CA GLU A 71 1.68 10.93 0.71
C GLU A 71 1.34 11.68 2.00
N LYS A 72 0.23 12.43 2.02
CA LYS A 72 -0.25 13.10 3.23
C LYS A 72 -0.65 12.09 4.32
N GLU A 73 -1.39 11.04 3.97
CA GLU A 73 -1.81 10.00 4.93
C GLU A 73 -0.63 9.18 5.47
N MET A 74 0.34 8.79 4.63
CA MET A 74 1.59 8.14 5.07
C MET A 74 2.44 9.07 5.94
N SER A 75 2.49 10.37 5.63
CA SER A 75 3.24 11.34 6.45
C SER A 75 2.59 11.57 7.82
N ALA A 76 1.27 11.60 7.90
CA ALA A 76 0.51 11.73 9.14
C ALA A 76 0.68 10.49 10.04
N SER A 77 0.51 9.30 9.47
CA SER A 77 0.69 8.03 10.20
C SER A 77 2.16 7.78 10.62
N LYS A 78 3.15 8.28 9.86
CA LYS A 78 4.59 8.25 10.24
C LYS A 78 4.94 9.25 11.35
N ALA A 79 4.21 10.36 11.48
CA ALA A 79 4.41 11.34 12.55
C ALA A 79 3.82 10.84 13.87
N GLU A 80 2.64 10.23 13.82
CA GLU A 80 1.95 9.65 14.98
C GLU A 80 2.71 8.46 15.56
N ASN A 81 3.28 7.58 14.72
CA ASN A 81 4.10 6.47 15.20
C ASN A 81 5.47 6.90 15.78
N ARG A 82 5.94 8.12 15.48
CA ARG A 82 7.19 8.67 16.03
C ARG A 82 7.01 9.38 17.37
N SER A 83 5.82 9.93 17.65
CA SER A 83 5.55 10.60 18.93
C SER A 83 5.37 9.61 20.09
N GLY A 84 4.95 8.37 19.81
CA GLY A 84 4.82 7.30 20.80
C GLY A 84 6.13 6.76 21.39
N LEU A 85 7.30 7.08 20.82
CA LEU A 85 8.60 6.61 21.31
C LEU A 85 9.30 7.56 22.32
N LYS A 86 8.73 8.72 22.66
CA LYS A 86 9.41 9.74 23.50
C LYS A 86 8.87 9.90 24.93
N GLY A 87 7.93 9.07 25.38
CA GLY A 87 7.25 9.22 26.67
C GLY A 87 7.66 8.23 27.76
N GLY A 88 8.95 8.11 28.09
CA GLY A 88 9.40 7.10 29.05
C GLY A 88 10.70 7.40 29.78
N GLU A 89 10.90 8.63 30.28
CA GLU A 89 11.95 8.90 31.28
C GLU A 89 11.61 10.16 32.09
N THR A 90 10.67 10.04 33.02
CA THR A 90 10.44 11.03 34.07
C THR A 90 11.21 10.66 35.33
N ARG A 91 12.35 11.34 35.51
CA ARG A 91 12.95 11.81 36.77
C ARG A 91 12.34 11.23 38.06
N GLY A 92 13.04 10.29 38.67
CA GLY A 92 12.88 9.99 40.09
C GLY A 92 13.63 11.02 40.94
N ASP A 93 12.97 12.14 41.24
CA ASP A 93 13.35 13.03 42.33
C ASP A 93 12.65 12.54 43.60
N THR A 94 13.41 12.04 44.57
CA THR A 94 12.95 11.85 45.94
C THR A 94 14.05 12.31 46.91
N SER A 95 14.26 13.63 46.94
CA SER A 95 14.74 14.27 48.16
C SER A 95 13.52 14.68 49.00
N VAL A 96 13.36 14.08 50.17
CA VAL A 96 13.05 14.71 51.48
C VAL A 96 12.79 13.55 52.43
N LYS A 97 13.81 13.21 53.23
CA LYS A 97 13.62 12.40 54.44
C LYS A 97 13.82 13.32 55.63
N ASP A 98 12.70 13.89 56.07
CA ASP A 98 12.54 14.44 57.40
C ASP A 98 13.05 13.43 58.43
N ARG A 99 13.97 13.87 59.28
CA ARG A 99 14.38 13.16 60.50
C ARG A 99 14.09 14.07 61.69
N PRO A 100 13.30 13.62 62.69
CA PRO A 100 13.15 14.37 63.93
C PRO A 100 14.36 14.18 64.85
N ALA A 101 14.52 15.17 65.73
CA ALA A 101 15.58 15.34 66.72
C ALA A 101 15.67 14.20 67.74
N ILE A 102 16.90 13.88 68.16
CA ILE A 102 17.47 13.96 69.53
C ILE A 102 18.97 14.15 69.37
#